data_AF-A0A962NZM1-F1
#
_entry.id   AF-A0A962NZM1-F1
#
_cell.length_a   1.000
_cell.length_b   1.000
_cell.length_c   1.000
_cell.angle_alpha   90.00
_cell.angle_beta   90.00
_cell.angle_gamma   90.00
#
_symmetry.space_group_name_H-M   'P 1'
#
loop_
_entity.id
_entity.type
_entity.pdbx_description
1 polymer ?
#
loop_
_entity_poly.entity_id
_entity_poly.type
_entity_poly.pdbx_seq_one_letter_code
_entity_poly.pdbx_strand_id
1 'polypeptide(L)'
;MIKVGIVGGTGYTGVELLRLLAQHPNVELRAVTSRSESGMPVSQMYPNLRGRVDLPFTEPSLDNLGECDVVFFATPNGVAMKQVPELLDKGIKVIDLAADYRLKSPAQWQQWYGMAHASEHLLAEAVYGLPEVNREAIKTARLVANPGCYPTAVQLGFLPLLKAGLIDTQTLVADAKSGVSGAGRKAEVHTLLCEAGDSFKAYGVAGHRHLPEIKQGLAHISGQDVGLTFVPHLLPMIRGIHA
;
A
#
# COMPACT_ATOMS: atom_id res chain seq x y z
N MET A 1 -7.73 4.03 23.85
CA MET A 1 -6.83 3.41 22.86
C MET A 1 -7.59 3.24 21.56
N ILE A 2 -6.93 3.38 20.41
CA ILE A 2 -7.52 3.18 19.08
C ILE A 2 -7.52 1.67 18.81
N LYS A 3 -8.69 1.09 18.59
CA LYS A 3 -8.87 -0.32 18.23
C LYS A 3 -8.62 -0.52 16.75
N VAL A 4 -7.66 -1.38 16.43
CA VAL A 4 -7.20 -1.61 15.06
C VAL A 4 -7.54 -3.02 14.59
N GLY A 5 -8.18 -3.11 13.43
CA GLY A 5 -8.31 -4.34 12.65
C GLY A 5 -7.33 -4.37 11.48
N ILE A 6 -6.83 -5.55 11.12
CA ILE A 6 -5.98 -5.75 9.94
C ILE A 6 -6.57 -6.86 9.09
N VAL A 7 -6.93 -6.54 7.85
CA VAL A 7 -7.34 -7.51 6.83
C VAL A 7 -6.12 -7.91 6.02
N GLY A 8 -5.79 -9.21 5.99
CA GLY A 8 -4.61 -9.72 5.25
C GLY A 8 -3.31 -9.67 6.05
N GLY A 9 -3.32 -10.15 7.31
CA GLY A 9 -2.17 -10.09 8.20
C GLY A 9 -0.98 -11.01 7.83
N THR A 10 -1.14 -11.91 6.87
CA THR A 10 -0.14 -12.94 6.53
C THR A 10 0.91 -12.49 5.51
N GLY A 11 0.71 -11.37 4.83
CA GLY A 11 1.69 -10.80 3.89
C GLY A 11 2.81 -10.04 4.58
N TYR A 12 3.87 -9.69 3.84
CA TYR A 12 4.98 -8.88 4.36
C TYR A 12 4.52 -7.50 4.87
N THR A 13 3.59 -6.86 4.18
CA THR A 13 3.03 -5.58 4.63
C THR A 13 2.22 -5.76 5.92
N GLY A 14 1.44 -6.84 6.03
CA GLY A 14 0.65 -7.16 7.22
C GLY A 14 1.51 -7.41 8.45
N VAL A 15 2.57 -8.21 8.34
CA VAL A 15 3.49 -8.46 9.47
C VAL A 15 4.29 -7.21 9.87
N GLU A 16 4.67 -6.36 8.93
CA GLU A 16 5.30 -5.08 9.28
C GLU A 16 4.36 -4.14 10.00
N LEU A 17 3.11 -4.06 9.55
CA LEU A 17 2.08 -3.29 10.23
C LEU A 17 1.87 -3.80 11.66
N LEU A 18 1.77 -5.12 11.85
CA LEU A 18 1.69 -5.74 13.17
C LEU A 18 2.89 -5.37 14.05
N ARG A 19 4.11 -5.46 13.52
CA ARG A 19 5.35 -5.12 14.25
C ARG A 19 5.37 -3.67 14.71
N LEU A 20 4.86 -2.75 13.88
CA LEU A 20 4.77 -1.32 14.21
C LEU A 20 3.67 -1.05 15.25
N LEU A 21 2.47 -1.57 15.02
CA LEU A 21 1.31 -1.31 15.87
C LEU A 21 1.42 -1.96 17.25
N ALA A 22 2.05 -3.13 17.36
CA ALA A 22 2.28 -3.81 18.64
C ALA A 22 3.17 -3.01 19.61
N GLN A 23 3.85 -1.96 19.13
CA GLN A 23 4.68 -1.06 19.94
C GLN A 23 4.05 0.33 20.10
N HIS A 24 2.91 0.59 19.47
CA HIS A 24 2.32 1.92 19.47
C HIS A 24 1.49 2.14 20.75
N PRO A 25 1.83 3.13 21.59
CA PRO A 25 1.29 3.24 22.97
C PRO A 25 -0.21 3.54 23.04
N ASN A 26 -0.79 4.03 21.95
CA ASN A 26 -2.21 4.38 21.88
C ASN A 26 -3.05 3.42 21.02
N VAL A 27 -2.50 2.26 20.64
CA VAL A 27 -3.18 1.29 19.76
C VAL A 27 -3.42 -0.02 20.50
N GLU A 28 -4.60 -0.58 20.26
CA GLU A 28 -4.97 -1.94 20.63
C GLU A 28 -5.24 -2.73 19.35
N LEU A 29 -4.50 -3.82 19.12
CA LEU A 29 -4.83 -4.75 18.04
C LEU A 29 -6.07 -5.55 18.46
N ARG A 30 -7.16 -5.45 17.69
CA ARG A 30 -8.43 -6.11 17.98
C ARG A 30 -8.68 -7.34 17.11
N ALA A 31 -8.30 -7.26 15.84
CA ALA A 31 -8.49 -8.35 14.89
C ALA A 31 -7.35 -8.39 13.86
N VAL A 32 -6.90 -9.60 13.51
CA VAL A 32 -5.95 -9.84 12.42
C VAL A 32 -6.54 -10.95 11.58
N THR A 33 -6.86 -10.69 10.32
CA THR A 33 -7.64 -11.64 9.52
C THR A 33 -6.82 -12.31 8.44
N SER A 34 -7.11 -13.59 8.25
CA SER A 34 -6.64 -14.45 7.16
C SER A 34 -7.62 -15.60 6.97
N ARG A 35 -8.11 -15.78 5.75
CA ARG A 35 -9.02 -16.90 5.43
C ARG A 35 -8.29 -18.25 5.47
N SER A 36 -7.04 -18.32 5.02
CA SER A 36 -6.31 -19.59 4.92
C SER A 36 -5.72 -20.05 6.25
N GLU A 37 -5.54 -19.14 7.21
CA GLU A 37 -4.82 -19.41 8.47
C GLU A 37 -5.71 -19.24 9.71
N SER A 38 -7.03 -19.21 9.53
CA SER A 38 -7.98 -18.99 10.62
C SER A 38 -7.72 -19.96 11.79
N GLY A 39 -7.64 -19.41 13.01
CA GLY A 39 -7.31 -20.13 14.24
C GLY A 39 -5.82 -20.23 14.55
N MET A 40 -4.91 -20.02 13.59
CA MET A 40 -3.46 -20.06 13.84
C MET A 40 -3.01 -18.82 14.63
N PRO A 41 -2.30 -18.96 15.76
CA PRO A 41 -1.66 -17.84 16.45
C PRO A 41 -0.73 -17.05 15.51
N VAL A 42 -0.82 -15.71 15.52
CA VAL A 42 0.06 -14.85 14.69
C VAL A 42 1.54 -15.16 14.96
N SER A 43 1.91 -15.36 16.23
CA SER A 43 3.29 -15.68 16.63
C SER A 43 3.78 -17.06 16.17
N GLN A 44 2.88 -17.97 15.77
CA GLN A 44 3.27 -19.26 15.19
C GLN A 44 3.78 -19.07 13.75
N MET A 45 3.10 -18.22 12.96
CA MET A 45 3.56 -17.86 11.62
C MET A 45 4.75 -16.89 11.66
N TYR A 46 4.74 -15.94 12.60
CA TYR A 46 5.73 -14.88 12.73
C TYR A 46 6.35 -14.88 14.14
N PRO A 47 7.36 -15.73 14.39
CA PRO A 47 7.99 -15.87 15.71
C PRO A 47 8.58 -14.57 16.27
N ASN A 48 8.93 -13.62 15.41
CA ASN A 48 9.40 -12.29 15.78
C ASN A 48 8.35 -11.46 16.55
N LEU A 49 7.08 -11.86 16.56
CA LEU A 49 5.99 -11.20 17.28
C LEU A 49 5.58 -11.93 18.59
N ARG A 50 6.31 -12.99 18.99
CA ARG A 50 6.02 -13.73 20.22
C ARG A 50 6.07 -12.82 21.46
N GLY A 51 5.05 -12.91 22.30
CA GLY A 51 4.90 -12.08 23.50
C GLY A 51 4.60 -10.60 23.21
N ARG A 52 4.29 -10.26 21.95
CA ARG A 52 3.88 -8.92 21.51
C ARG A 52 2.49 -8.93 20.88
N VAL A 53 2.16 -10.00 20.15
CA VAL A 53 0.85 -10.20 19.52
C VAL A 53 0.37 -11.61 19.81
N ASP A 54 -0.61 -11.72 20.71
CA ASP A 54 -1.18 -13.01 21.13
C ASP A 54 -2.46 -13.39 20.34
N LEU A 55 -2.89 -12.52 19.42
CA LEU A 55 -4.07 -12.77 18.59
C LEU A 55 -3.84 -13.96 17.63
N PRO A 56 -4.85 -14.81 17.42
CA PRO A 56 -4.88 -15.69 16.26
C PRO A 56 -5.32 -14.93 15.01
N PHE A 57 -5.02 -15.49 13.84
CA PHE A 57 -5.71 -15.10 12.63
C PHE A 57 -7.18 -15.52 12.71
N THR A 58 -8.09 -14.69 12.22
CA THR A 58 -9.52 -15.00 12.11
C THR A 58 -10.02 -14.81 10.69
N GLU A 59 -11.19 -15.35 10.36
CA GLU A 59 -11.86 -14.95 9.12
C GLU A 59 -12.30 -13.48 9.18
N PRO A 60 -12.22 -12.73 8.07
CA PRO A 60 -12.75 -11.37 8.04
C PRO A 60 -14.28 -11.41 8.14
N SER A 61 -14.83 -10.75 9.14
CA SER A 61 -16.28 -10.59 9.30
C SER A 61 -16.61 -9.18 9.81
N LEU A 62 -17.85 -8.75 9.61
CA LEU A 62 -18.31 -7.51 10.19
C LEU A 62 -18.37 -7.53 11.71
N ASP A 63 -18.47 -8.70 12.33
CA ASP A 63 -18.56 -8.82 13.78
C ASP A 63 -17.21 -8.47 14.42
N ASN A 64 -16.09 -8.94 13.83
CA ASN A 64 -14.77 -8.64 14.38
C ASN A 64 -14.21 -7.30 13.90
N LEU A 65 -14.45 -6.92 12.63
CA LEU A 65 -14.00 -5.63 12.11
C LEU A 65 -14.87 -4.47 12.60
N GLY A 66 -16.15 -4.73 12.89
CA GLY A 66 -17.13 -3.73 13.32
C GLY A 66 -16.85 -3.07 14.67
N GLU A 67 -16.06 -3.72 15.52
CA GLU A 67 -15.64 -3.20 16.82
C GLU A 67 -14.37 -2.35 16.77
N CYS A 68 -13.78 -2.16 15.58
CA CYS A 68 -12.56 -1.40 15.39
C CYS A 68 -12.88 0.08 15.11
N ASP A 69 -11.98 0.97 15.55
CA ASP A 69 -12.03 2.39 15.17
C ASP A 69 -11.43 2.61 13.78
N VAL A 70 -10.42 1.79 13.43
CA VAL A 70 -9.75 1.81 12.12
C VAL A 70 -9.41 0.40 11.64
N VAL A 71 -9.56 0.16 10.35
CA VAL A 71 -9.22 -1.10 9.68
C VAL A 71 -8.20 -0.85 8.58
N PHE A 72 -7.10 -1.60 8.62
CA PHE A 72 -6.09 -1.60 7.57
C PHE A 72 -6.33 -2.76 6.60
N PHE A 73 -6.25 -2.49 5.30
CA PHE A 73 -6.27 -3.53 4.27
C PHE A 73 -4.85 -3.77 3.73
N ALA A 74 -4.25 -4.89 4.14
CA ALA A 74 -2.98 -5.40 3.64
C ALA A 74 -3.21 -6.57 2.65
N THR A 75 -4.20 -6.41 1.78
CA THR A 75 -4.69 -7.46 0.86
C THR A 75 -4.20 -7.25 -0.57
N PRO A 76 -4.34 -8.25 -1.46
CA PRO A 76 -4.20 -8.03 -2.90
C PRO A 76 -5.16 -6.95 -3.43
N ASN A 77 -4.81 -6.35 -4.57
CA ASN A 77 -5.66 -5.37 -5.23
C ASN A 77 -7.03 -5.97 -5.59
N GLY A 78 -8.08 -5.16 -5.48
CA GLY A 78 -9.47 -5.49 -5.76
C GLY A 78 -10.23 -6.13 -4.60
N VAL A 79 -9.58 -6.34 -3.46
CA VAL A 79 -10.20 -6.91 -2.25
C VAL A 79 -10.81 -5.82 -1.37
N ALA A 80 -10.09 -4.72 -1.16
CA ALA A 80 -10.54 -3.63 -0.30
C ALA A 80 -11.80 -2.98 -0.87
N MET A 81 -11.81 -2.74 -2.20
CA MET A 81 -12.93 -2.08 -2.89
C MET A 81 -14.31 -2.73 -2.72
N LYS A 82 -14.37 -3.98 -2.24
CA LYS A 82 -15.60 -4.76 -2.00
C LYS A 82 -16.09 -4.72 -0.55
N GLN A 83 -15.23 -4.41 0.42
CA GLN A 83 -15.54 -4.46 1.85
C GLN A 83 -15.53 -3.07 2.51
N VAL A 84 -14.74 -2.15 1.95
CA VAL A 84 -14.59 -0.79 2.49
C VAL A 84 -15.91 -0.03 2.56
N PRO A 85 -16.84 -0.07 1.58
CA PRO A 85 -18.11 0.64 1.70
C PRO A 85 -18.87 0.30 2.98
N GLU A 86 -18.99 -0.99 3.30
CA GLU A 86 -19.73 -1.46 4.47
C GLU A 86 -19.07 -1.08 5.80
N LEU A 87 -17.73 -1.04 5.84
CA LEU A 87 -17.00 -0.56 7.02
C LEU A 87 -17.15 0.95 7.21
N LEU A 88 -17.07 1.71 6.11
CA LEU A 88 -17.29 3.15 6.16
C LEU A 88 -18.71 3.46 6.63
N ASP A 89 -19.74 2.76 6.15
CA ASP A 89 -21.14 2.95 6.57
C ASP A 89 -21.34 2.76 8.10
N LYS A 90 -20.52 1.92 8.73
CA LYS A 90 -20.49 1.75 10.20
C LYS A 90 -19.67 2.81 10.95
N GLY A 91 -19.13 3.81 10.26
CA GLY A 91 -18.32 4.87 10.84
C GLY A 91 -16.85 4.50 11.10
N ILE A 92 -16.41 3.33 10.63
CA ILE A 92 -15.05 2.81 10.83
C ILE A 92 -14.13 3.48 9.82
N LYS A 93 -12.96 3.95 10.26
CA LYS A 93 -11.97 4.49 9.33
C LYS A 93 -11.23 3.37 8.60
N VAL A 94 -10.83 3.62 7.37
CA VAL A 94 -10.10 2.65 6.56
C VAL A 94 -8.77 3.23 6.08
N ILE A 95 -7.72 2.41 6.17
CA ILE A 95 -6.43 2.67 5.54
C ILE A 95 -6.14 1.50 4.58
N ASP A 96 -6.24 1.74 3.29
CA ASP A 96 -5.95 0.73 2.27
C ASP A 96 -4.47 0.79 1.88
N LEU A 97 -3.72 -0.30 2.13
CA LEU A 97 -2.32 -0.44 1.71
C LEU A 97 -2.19 -1.02 0.30
N ALA A 98 -3.26 -1.55 -0.27
CA ALA A 98 -3.33 -1.91 -1.67
C ALA A 98 -3.50 -0.65 -2.53
N ALA A 99 -3.79 -0.84 -3.82
CA ALA A 99 -3.90 0.27 -4.76
C ALA A 99 -5.34 0.76 -4.99
N ASP A 100 -6.35 0.07 -4.46
CA ASP A 100 -7.77 0.18 -4.85
C ASP A 100 -8.24 1.63 -4.92
N TYR A 101 -7.84 2.45 -3.96
CA TYR A 101 -8.29 3.83 -3.85
C TYR A 101 -7.24 4.91 -4.23
N ARG A 102 -6.10 4.52 -4.82
CA ARG A 102 -4.99 5.46 -5.11
C ARG A 102 -5.22 6.29 -6.38
N LEU A 103 -5.77 5.67 -7.42
CA LEU A 103 -6.05 6.35 -8.70
C LEU A 103 -7.43 6.98 -8.66
N LYS A 104 -7.53 8.24 -9.09
CA LYS A 104 -8.81 8.98 -9.10
C LYS A 104 -9.69 8.64 -10.30
N SER A 105 -9.11 8.16 -11.39
CA SER A 105 -9.81 7.80 -12.61
C SER A 105 -10.20 6.31 -12.60
N PRO A 106 -11.50 5.97 -12.59
CA PRO A 106 -11.96 4.58 -12.73
C PRO A 106 -11.47 3.92 -14.02
N ALA A 107 -11.45 4.68 -15.13
CA ALA A 107 -10.99 4.17 -16.41
C ALA A 107 -9.50 3.81 -16.37
N GLN A 108 -8.67 4.65 -15.74
CA GLN A 108 -7.25 4.36 -15.57
C GLN A 108 -7.05 3.18 -14.61
N TRP A 109 -7.82 3.08 -13.53
CA TRP A 109 -7.82 1.90 -12.67
C TRP A 109 -8.10 0.62 -13.46
N GLN A 110 -9.19 0.58 -14.23
CA GLN A 110 -9.54 -0.58 -15.03
C GLN A 110 -8.45 -0.94 -16.05
N GLN A 111 -7.85 0.05 -16.70
CA GLN A 111 -6.74 -0.16 -17.65
C GLN A 111 -5.54 -0.86 -17.00
N TRP A 112 -5.14 -0.44 -15.79
CA TRP A 112 -3.91 -0.92 -15.15
C TRP A 112 -4.09 -2.16 -14.27
N TYR A 113 -5.31 -2.39 -13.78
CA TYR A 113 -5.63 -3.49 -12.86
C TYR A 113 -6.51 -4.57 -13.48
N GLY A 114 -7.01 -4.36 -14.70
CA GLY A 114 -7.72 -5.37 -15.50
C GLY A 114 -9.12 -5.73 -14.98
N MET A 115 -9.69 -4.91 -14.11
CA MET A 115 -11.03 -5.10 -13.55
C MET A 115 -11.70 -3.75 -13.27
N ALA A 116 -13.03 -3.71 -13.36
CA ALA A 116 -13.80 -2.54 -12.95
C ALA A 116 -13.64 -2.28 -11.44
N HIS A 117 -13.63 -1.01 -11.04
CA HIS A 117 -13.56 -0.65 -9.64
C HIS A 117 -14.92 -0.86 -8.98
N ALA A 118 -15.00 -1.61 -7.87
CA ALA A 118 -16.29 -2.01 -7.29
C ALA A 118 -16.99 -0.89 -6.50
N SER A 119 -16.29 0.19 -6.15
CA SER A 119 -16.81 1.31 -5.36
C SER A 119 -16.30 2.66 -5.88
N GLU A 120 -16.53 2.94 -7.16
CA GLU A 120 -16.06 4.16 -7.85
C GLU A 120 -16.43 5.47 -7.14
N HIS A 121 -17.60 5.52 -6.51
CA HIS A 121 -18.06 6.70 -5.75
C HIS A 121 -17.13 7.09 -4.59
N LEU A 122 -16.35 6.15 -4.05
CA LEU A 122 -15.38 6.41 -2.98
C LEU A 122 -14.01 6.88 -3.49
N LEU A 123 -13.72 6.77 -4.79
CA LEU A 123 -12.44 7.21 -5.35
C LEU A 123 -12.24 8.73 -5.15
N ALA A 124 -13.31 9.51 -5.24
CA ALA A 124 -13.26 10.95 -4.98
C ALA A 124 -12.98 11.26 -3.50
N GLU A 125 -13.62 10.51 -2.58
CA GLU A 125 -13.49 10.67 -1.12
C GLU A 125 -12.10 10.27 -0.60
N ALA A 126 -11.50 9.21 -1.15
CA ALA A 126 -10.25 8.65 -0.63
C ALA A 126 -9.10 9.69 -0.62
N VAL A 127 -8.45 9.89 0.52
CA VAL A 127 -7.29 10.79 0.59
C VAL A 127 -6.01 10.00 0.31
N TYR A 128 -5.19 10.48 -0.63
CA TYR A 128 -3.91 9.87 -0.92
C TYR A 128 -2.94 10.09 0.26
N GLY A 129 -2.54 9.01 0.91
CA GLY A 129 -1.88 8.99 2.21
C GLY A 129 -0.39 9.35 2.20
N LEU A 130 0.01 10.38 1.45
CA LEU A 130 1.37 10.94 1.47
C LEU A 130 1.41 12.17 2.39
N PRO A 131 1.84 12.06 3.66
CA PRO A 131 1.68 13.13 4.65
C PRO A 131 2.38 14.44 4.30
N GLU A 132 3.51 14.40 3.60
CA GLU A 132 4.26 15.58 3.17
C GLU A 132 3.49 16.47 2.19
N VAL A 133 2.49 15.90 1.52
CA VAL A 133 1.63 16.59 0.55
C VAL A 133 0.23 16.82 1.12
N ASN A 134 -0.36 15.80 1.76
CA ASN A 134 -1.79 15.75 2.08
C ASN A 134 -2.09 15.78 3.59
N ARG A 135 -1.16 16.25 4.44
CA ARG A 135 -1.31 16.24 5.92
C ARG A 135 -2.67 16.72 6.40
N GLU A 136 -3.15 17.86 5.90
CA GLU A 136 -4.41 18.46 6.36
C GLU A 136 -5.62 17.63 5.94
N ALA A 137 -5.65 17.14 4.70
CA ALA A 137 -6.72 16.25 4.23
C ALA A 137 -6.76 14.92 5.00
N ILE A 138 -5.59 14.37 5.37
CA ILE A 138 -5.49 13.10 6.10
C ILE A 138 -6.11 13.21 7.50
N LYS A 139 -6.01 14.35 8.19
CA LYS A 139 -6.55 14.54 9.56
C LYS A 139 -8.05 14.22 9.65
N THR A 140 -8.81 14.59 8.64
CA THR A 140 -10.27 14.42 8.59
C THR A 140 -10.72 13.24 7.72
N ALA A 141 -9.79 12.52 7.09
CA ALA A 141 -10.10 11.41 6.20
C ALA A 141 -10.78 10.25 6.95
N ARG A 142 -11.79 9.67 6.32
CA ARG A 142 -12.37 8.37 6.69
C ARG A 142 -11.78 7.22 5.89
N LEU A 143 -11.32 7.50 4.67
CA LEU A 143 -10.64 6.55 3.79
C LEU A 143 -9.29 7.13 3.36
N VAL A 144 -8.21 6.45 3.70
CA VAL A 144 -6.85 6.79 3.26
C VAL A 144 -6.35 5.71 2.30
N ALA A 145 -5.98 6.13 1.10
CA ALA A 145 -5.29 5.30 0.13
C ALA A 145 -3.78 5.42 0.36
N ASN A 146 -3.17 4.46 1.06
CA ASN A 146 -1.76 4.51 1.38
C ASN A 146 -0.93 4.34 0.09
N PRO A 147 0.04 5.23 -0.18
CA PRO A 147 0.85 5.22 -1.39
C PRO A 147 1.58 3.89 -1.66
N GLY A 148 1.89 3.65 -2.93
CA GLY A 148 2.84 2.62 -3.32
C GLY A 148 4.26 2.97 -2.92
N CYS A 149 5.11 1.96 -2.79
CA CYS A 149 6.49 2.13 -2.34
C CYS A 149 7.36 2.94 -3.31
N TYR A 150 7.34 2.64 -4.61
CA TYR A 150 8.00 3.48 -5.64
C TYR A 150 7.35 4.88 -5.75
N PRO A 151 6.01 5.01 -5.81
CA PRO A 151 5.33 6.30 -5.76
C PRO A 151 5.80 7.20 -4.63
N THR A 152 5.96 6.64 -3.42
CA THR A 152 6.47 7.38 -2.26
C THR A 152 7.88 7.90 -2.52
N ALA A 153 8.82 7.03 -2.89
CA ALA A 153 10.23 7.42 -3.09
C ALA A 153 10.39 8.46 -4.21
N VAL A 154 9.74 8.23 -5.36
CA VAL A 154 9.83 9.12 -6.54
C VAL A 154 9.15 10.47 -6.28
N GLN A 155 7.94 10.48 -5.72
CA GLN A 155 7.23 11.74 -5.45
C GLN A 155 7.98 12.58 -4.43
N LEU A 156 8.49 11.99 -3.35
CA LEU A 156 9.27 12.72 -2.35
C LEU A 156 10.58 13.27 -2.92
N GLY A 157 11.25 12.51 -3.79
CA GLY A 157 12.47 12.96 -4.47
C GLY A 157 12.24 14.20 -5.34
N PHE A 158 11.16 14.22 -6.12
CA PHE A 158 10.84 15.36 -7.00
C PHE A 158 10.10 16.51 -6.31
N LEU A 159 9.42 16.26 -5.18
CA LEU A 159 8.55 17.22 -4.49
C LEU A 159 9.15 18.62 -4.32
N PRO A 160 10.36 18.80 -3.75
CA PRO A 160 10.91 20.14 -3.54
C PRO A 160 11.26 20.84 -4.86
N LEU A 161 11.76 20.11 -5.85
CA LEU A 161 12.17 20.66 -7.15
C LEU A 161 10.96 21.12 -7.97
N LEU A 162 9.90 20.32 -7.98
CA LEU A 162 8.65 20.67 -8.67
C LEU A 162 7.96 21.87 -8.00
N LYS A 163 7.87 21.89 -6.67
CA LYS A 163 7.27 23.03 -5.95
C LYS A 163 8.01 24.34 -6.18
N ALA A 164 9.33 24.29 -6.33
CA ALA A 164 10.15 25.47 -6.59
C ALA A 164 10.27 25.81 -8.09
N GLY A 165 9.71 25.00 -9.00
CA GLY A 165 9.79 25.23 -10.44
C GLY A 165 11.22 25.12 -11.00
N LEU A 166 12.07 24.27 -10.42
CA LEU A 166 13.51 24.22 -10.72
C LEU A 166 13.91 23.20 -11.80
N ILE A 167 12.95 22.41 -12.30
CA ILE A 167 13.20 21.34 -13.26
C ILE A 167 12.14 21.32 -14.36
N ASP A 168 12.52 20.82 -15.54
CA ASP A 168 11.58 20.55 -16.62
C ASP A 168 10.69 19.35 -16.27
N THR A 169 9.38 19.55 -16.35
CA THR A 169 8.37 18.54 -16.01
C THR A 169 8.12 17.53 -17.13
N GLN A 170 8.62 17.76 -18.34
CA GLN A 170 8.31 16.93 -19.51
C GLN A 170 9.27 15.75 -19.71
N THR A 171 10.43 15.74 -19.05
CA THR A 171 11.49 14.75 -19.29
C THR A 171 12.04 14.14 -18.00
N LEU A 172 11.18 13.91 -17.00
CA LEU A 172 11.61 13.29 -15.75
C LEU A 172 11.96 11.81 -15.97
N VAL A 173 12.99 11.34 -15.28
CA VAL A 173 13.42 9.94 -15.29
C VAL A 173 13.50 9.44 -13.86
N ALA A 174 12.81 8.33 -13.58
CA ALA A 174 12.88 7.60 -12.32
C ALA A 174 13.42 6.20 -12.59
N ASP A 175 14.73 6.03 -12.40
CA ASP A 175 15.42 4.74 -12.47
C ASP A 175 15.53 4.17 -11.06
N ALA A 176 14.60 3.30 -10.70
CA ALA A 176 14.42 2.85 -9.32
C ALA A 176 14.98 1.44 -9.10
N LYS A 177 15.43 1.17 -7.88
CA LYS A 177 16.02 -0.09 -7.43
C LYS A 177 15.30 -0.54 -6.17
N SER A 178 14.82 -1.78 -6.12
CA SER A 178 14.12 -2.34 -4.95
C SER A 178 14.64 -3.71 -4.57
N GLY A 179 14.65 -3.98 -3.27
CA GLY A 179 14.78 -5.35 -2.76
C GLY A 179 13.58 -6.24 -3.09
N VAL A 180 13.78 -7.55 -2.98
CA VAL A 180 12.84 -8.60 -3.39
C VAL A 180 11.53 -8.59 -2.59
N SER A 181 11.53 -8.11 -1.35
CA SER A 181 10.31 -8.03 -0.53
C SER A 181 9.21 -7.17 -1.15
N GLY A 182 9.53 -6.27 -2.09
CA GLY A 182 8.55 -5.51 -2.86
C GLY A 182 7.59 -6.36 -3.71
N ALA A 183 7.99 -7.59 -4.06
CA ALA A 183 7.13 -8.55 -4.77
C ALA A 183 6.11 -9.25 -3.84
N GLY A 184 6.24 -9.08 -2.52
CA GLY A 184 5.41 -9.76 -1.54
C GLY A 184 5.85 -11.19 -1.22
N ARG A 185 5.01 -11.92 -0.47
CA ARG A 185 5.34 -13.24 0.10
C ARG A 185 4.99 -14.42 -0.81
N LYS A 186 4.29 -14.19 -1.93
CA LYS A 186 3.88 -15.26 -2.83
C LYS A 186 5.12 -15.86 -3.51
N ALA A 187 5.22 -17.19 -3.49
CA ALA A 187 6.29 -17.89 -4.18
C ALA A 187 6.07 -17.81 -5.70
N GLU A 188 7.04 -17.24 -6.40
CA GLU A 188 7.08 -17.18 -7.87
C GLU A 188 8.51 -17.48 -8.32
N VAL A 189 8.67 -18.14 -9.47
CA VAL A 189 9.99 -18.64 -9.91
C VAL A 189 11.03 -17.51 -9.91
N HIS A 190 10.70 -16.36 -10.49
CA HIS A 190 11.62 -15.23 -10.60
C HIS A 190 12.00 -14.54 -9.27
N THR A 191 11.34 -14.89 -8.16
CA THR A 191 11.62 -14.39 -6.80
C THR A 191 12.25 -15.44 -5.88
N LEU A 192 12.45 -16.68 -6.37
CA LEU A 192 13.17 -17.70 -5.63
C LEU A 192 14.61 -17.26 -5.37
N LEU A 193 15.19 -17.70 -4.25
CA LEU A 193 16.54 -17.31 -3.83
C LEU A 193 17.58 -17.53 -4.94
N CYS A 194 17.51 -18.66 -5.65
CA CYS A 194 18.46 -18.96 -6.73
C CYS A 194 18.25 -18.15 -8.01
N GLU A 195 17.09 -17.50 -8.18
CA GLU A 195 16.73 -16.71 -9.37
C GLU A 195 16.90 -15.20 -9.13
N ALA A 196 16.73 -14.77 -7.88
CA ALA A 196 16.87 -13.37 -7.46
C ALA A 196 18.21 -13.08 -6.79
N GLY A 197 18.86 -14.09 -6.20
CA GLY A 197 20.20 -13.98 -5.62
C GLY A 197 21.22 -13.63 -6.69
N ASP A 198 22.14 -12.73 -6.35
CA ASP A 198 23.20 -12.22 -7.24
C ASP A 198 22.75 -11.67 -8.59
N SER A 199 21.45 -11.35 -8.73
CA SER A 199 20.86 -10.82 -9.96
C SER A 199 20.45 -9.36 -9.78
N PHE A 200 20.78 -8.52 -10.78
CA PHE A 200 20.27 -7.17 -10.93
C PHE A 200 19.50 -7.11 -12.24
N LYS A 201 18.17 -6.93 -12.18
CA LYS A 201 17.33 -7.00 -13.39
C LYS A 201 16.28 -5.90 -13.46
N ALA A 202 16.20 -5.25 -14.62
CA ALA A 202 15.08 -4.37 -14.96
C ALA A 202 13.80 -5.20 -15.13
N TYR A 203 12.65 -4.66 -14.73
CA TYR A 203 11.35 -5.28 -14.94
C TYR A 203 10.27 -4.22 -15.15
N GLY A 204 9.11 -4.61 -15.70
CA GLY A 204 8.03 -3.64 -15.95
C GLY A 204 8.41 -2.48 -16.87
N VAL A 205 9.44 -2.66 -17.72
CA VAL A 205 10.03 -1.60 -18.57
C VAL A 205 9.00 -1.01 -19.54
N ALA A 206 8.18 -1.87 -20.15
CA ALA A 206 7.10 -1.44 -21.04
C ALA A 206 5.90 -0.82 -20.31
N GLY A 207 5.82 -0.97 -18.98
CA GLY A 207 4.71 -0.49 -18.17
C GLY A 207 4.67 -1.15 -16.79
N HIS A 208 4.61 -0.32 -15.75
CA HIS A 208 4.49 -0.76 -14.36
C HIS A 208 3.30 -0.07 -13.69
N ARG A 209 2.52 -0.78 -12.86
CA ARG A 209 1.26 -0.28 -12.26
C ARG A 209 1.40 0.98 -11.41
N HIS A 210 2.60 1.25 -10.89
CA HIS A 210 2.90 2.50 -10.18
C HIS A 210 3.10 3.71 -11.09
N LEU A 211 3.35 3.54 -12.40
CA LEU A 211 3.52 4.67 -13.33
C LEU A 211 2.33 5.66 -13.31
N PRO A 212 1.05 5.23 -13.46
CA PRO A 212 -0.08 6.16 -13.40
C PRO A 212 -0.17 6.86 -12.04
N GLU A 213 0.12 6.14 -10.95
CA GLU A 213 0.09 6.69 -9.59
C GLU A 213 1.14 7.79 -9.40
N ILE A 214 2.39 7.54 -9.86
CA ILE A 214 3.47 8.54 -9.82
C ILE A 214 3.07 9.74 -10.67
N LYS A 215 2.64 9.55 -11.91
CA LYS A 215 2.26 10.64 -12.81
C LYS A 215 1.14 11.50 -12.23
N GLN A 216 0.09 10.88 -11.67
CA GLN A 216 -1.01 11.58 -11.01
C GLN A 216 -0.50 12.43 -9.84
N GLY A 217 0.38 11.88 -9.00
CA GLY A 217 0.95 12.59 -7.86
C GLY A 217 1.86 13.76 -8.27
N LEU A 218 2.76 13.53 -9.23
CA LEU A 218 3.66 14.58 -9.73
C LEU A 218 2.88 15.70 -10.44
N ALA A 219 1.87 15.36 -11.23
CA ALA A 219 1.00 16.36 -11.89
C ALA A 219 0.20 17.19 -10.88
N HIS A 220 -0.27 16.56 -9.80
CA HIS A 220 -0.91 17.27 -8.70
C HIS A 220 0.05 18.26 -8.00
N ILE A 221 1.31 17.86 -7.81
CA ILE A 221 2.34 18.71 -7.19
C ILE A 221 2.75 19.87 -8.10
N SER A 222 2.93 19.63 -9.40
CA SER A 222 3.40 20.62 -10.37
C SER A 222 2.29 21.53 -10.91
N GLY A 223 1.02 21.13 -10.77
CA GLY A 223 -0.12 21.83 -11.36
C GLY A 223 -0.28 21.63 -12.87
N GLN A 224 0.49 20.73 -13.49
CA GLN A 224 0.49 20.45 -14.93
C GLN A 224 0.87 19.00 -15.24
N ASP A 225 0.61 18.54 -16.46
CA ASP A 225 1.00 17.20 -16.86
C ASP A 225 2.53 17.00 -16.82
N VAL A 226 2.94 15.82 -16.37
CA VAL A 226 4.35 15.45 -16.22
C VAL A 226 4.70 14.32 -17.19
N GLY A 227 5.77 14.51 -17.94
CA GLY A 227 6.43 13.47 -18.71
C GLY A 227 7.40 12.70 -17.81
N LEU A 228 7.19 11.39 -17.69
CA LEU A 228 7.97 10.53 -16.82
C LEU A 228 8.30 9.20 -17.50
N THR A 229 9.58 8.87 -17.52
CA THR A 229 10.07 7.51 -17.76
C THR A 229 10.35 6.84 -16.42
N PHE A 230 9.69 5.72 -16.15
CA PHE A 230 9.88 4.96 -14.91
C PHE A 230 10.33 3.54 -15.21
N VAL A 231 11.49 3.15 -14.67
CA VAL A 231 12.06 1.81 -14.84
C VAL A 231 12.49 1.27 -13.49
N PRO A 232 11.78 0.27 -12.94
CA PRO A 232 12.19 -0.40 -11.72
C PRO A 232 13.16 -1.56 -11.98
N HIS A 233 14.05 -1.77 -11.02
CA HIS A 233 15.03 -2.84 -11.00
C HIS A 233 14.92 -3.66 -9.72
N LEU A 234 14.96 -4.98 -9.84
CA LEU A 234 15.00 -5.91 -8.73
C LEU A 234 16.45 -6.18 -8.36
N LEU A 235 16.80 -5.96 -7.09
CA LEU A 235 18.14 -6.14 -6.54
C LEU A 235 18.22 -7.41 -5.67
N PRO A 236 19.43 -7.98 -5.50
CA PRO A 236 19.65 -9.16 -4.66
C PRO A 236 19.74 -8.77 -3.17
N MET A 237 18.73 -8.03 -2.69
CA MET A 237 18.62 -7.57 -1.31
C MET A 237 17.19 -7.75 -0.82
N ILE A 238 17.00 -7.93 0.49
CA ILE A 238 15.67 -8.22 1.05
C ILE A 238 14.78 -6.97 1.01
N ARG A 239 15.27 -5.83 1.49
CA ARG A 239 14.52 -4.57 1.66
C ARG A 239 15.31 -3.37 1.18
N GLY A 240 14.59 -2.31 0.85
CA GLY A 240 15.14 -0.99 0.50
C GLY A 240 14.69 -0.57 -0.90
N ILE A 241 14.52 0.73 -1.08
CA ILE A 241 14.27 1.37 -2.38
C ILE A 241 15.23 2.53 -2.53
N HIS A 242 15.85 2.64 -3.71
CA HIS A 242 16.59 3.81 -4.17
C HIS A 242 15.95 4.28 -5.46
N ALA A 243 15.53 5.54 -5.51
CA ALA A 243 14.78 6.13 -6.62
C ALA A 243 15.36 7.49 -6.98
#